data_AF-A0A0V0R7G2-F1
#
_entry.id   AF-A0A0V0R7G2-F1
#
_cell.length_a   1.000
_cell.length_b   1.000
_cell.length_c   1.000
_cell.angle_alpha   90.00
_cell.angle_beta   90.00
_cell.angle_gamma   90.00
#
_symmetry.space_group_name_H-M   'P 1'
#
loop_
_entity.id
_entity.type
_entity.pdbx_description
1 polymer ?
#
loop_
_entity_poly.entity_id
_entity_poly.type
_entity_poly.pdbx_seq_one_letter_code
_entity_poly.pdbx_strand_id
1 'polypeptide(L)'
;MENYGTKCAFKECNQLDFLPFDCRYCQQKFCQNHRQPDQHNCEKIEKNAEKRPVSSSKEKKDRCPMPNCRTILTLTNQHECKNCGLNTCLACRFPEKHNCKALNNNNKNNFKQQNKKPITNPEKKQKKKSAFSFFCCGGDKNKQKRKKEMKQKK
;
A
#
# COMPACT_ATOMS: atom_id res chain seq x y z
N MET A 1 -26.78 -40.54 23.10
CA MET A 1 -26.76 -39.20 22.48
C MET A 1 -25.40 -38.60 22.74
N GLU A 2 -24.67 -38.26 21.69
CA GLU A 2 -23.28 -37.80 21.75
C GLU A 2 -23.22 -36.29 22.07
N ASN A 3 -22.48 -35.91 23.11
CA ASN A 3 -22.26 -34.51 23.47
C ASN A 3 -21.06 -33.98 22.70
N TYR A 4 -21.32 -33.31 21.58
CA TYR A 4 -20.29 -32.63 20.82
C TYR A 4 -19.93 -31.28 21.47
N GLY A 5 -18.65 -30.95 21.51
CA GLY A 5 -18.14 -29.72 22.11
C GLY A 5 -17.41 -29.95 23.44
N THR A 6 -16.66 -28.94 23.86
CA THR A 6 -15.89 -28.97 25.10
C THR A 6 -16.60 -28.16 26.17
N LYS A 7 -16.65 -28.69 27.40
CA LYS A 7 -17.20 -27.97 28.54
C LYS A 7 -16.27 -26.84 28.98
N CYS A 8 -16.85 -25.72 29.37
CA CYS A 8 -16.11 -24.66 30.03
C CYS A 8 -15.50 -25.19 31.34
N ALA A 9 -14.21 -24.91 31.57
CA ALA A 9 -13.52 -25.30 32.80
C ALA A 9 -13.89 -24.43 34.03
N PHE A 10 -14.68 -23.36 33.84
CA PHE A 10 -15.14 -22.52 34.93
C PHE A 10 -16.26 -23.22 35.69
N LYS A 11 -16.13 -23.38 37.01
CA LYS A 11 -17.01 -24.22 37.84
C LYS A 11 -18.48 -23.77 37.83
N GLU A 12 -18.72 -22.47 37.66
CA GLU A 12 -20.07 -21.91 37.61
C GLU A 12 -20.68 -21.98 36.20
N CYS A 13 -19.91 -22.42 35.20
CA CYS A 13 -20.34 -22.50 33.81
C CYS A 13 -20.26 -23.94 33.27
N ASN A 14 -21.42 -24.51 32.98
CA ASN A 14 -21.53 -25.83 32.36
C ASN A 14 -21.80 -25.76 30.84
N GLN A 15 -21.48 -24.63 30.22
CA GLN A 15 -21.70 -24.44 28.78
C GLN A 15 -20.78 -25.37 27.97
N LEU A 16 -21.38 -26.09 27.02
CA LEU A 16 -20.67 -26.79 25.95
C LEU A 16 -20.44 -25.82 24.80
N ASP A 17 -19.16 -25.61 24.45
CA ASP A 17 -18.76 -24.75 23.35
C ASP A 17 -18.00 -25.58 22.30
N PHE A 18 -18.34 -25.37 21.03
CA PHE A 18 -17.69 -26.06 19.92
C PHE A 18 -16.34 -25.43 19.57
N LEU A 19 -16.11 -24.17 19.98
CA LEU A 19 -14.85 -23.44 19.81
C LEU A 19 -14.22 -23.17 21.19
N PRO A 20 -13.52 -24.15 21.78
CA PRO A 20 -12.86 -23.94 23.06
C PRO A 20 -11.73 -22.91 22.95
N PHE A 21 -11.73 -21.93 23.85
CA PHE A 21 -10.66 -20.94 24.00
C PHE A 21 -9.70 -21.37 25.10
N ASP A 22 -8.42 -21.51 24.77
CA ASP A 22 -7.37 -21.86 25.74
C ASP A 22 -6.86 -20.60 26.47
N CYS A 23 -6.92 -20.60 27.80
CA CYS A 23 -6.38 -19.49 28.60
C CYS A 23 -4.84 -19.54 28.60
N ARG A 24 -4.18 -18.42 28.24
CA ARG A 24 -2.71 -18.33 28.21
C ARG A 24 -2.02 -18.51 29.57
N TYR A 25 -2.76 -18.33 30.66
CA TYR A 25 -2.24 -18.42 32.02
C TYR A 25 -2.44 -19.81 32.62
N CYS A 26 -3.69 -20.31 32.66
CA CYS A 26 -4.01 -21.60 33.27
C CYS A 26 -4.04 -22.79 32.30
N GLN A 27 -4.01 -22.54 30.98
CA GLN A 27 -4.06 -23.53 29.89
C GLN A 27 -5.33 -24.40 29.89
N GLN A 28 -6.39 -23.95 30.58
CA GLN A 28 -7.70 -24.60 30.56
C GLN A 28 -8.58 -24.05 29.44
N LYS A 29 -9.56 -24.84 29.01
CA LYS A 29 -10.52 -24.52 27.93
C LYS A 29 -11.75 -23.83 28.48
N PHE A 30 -12.15 -22.71 27.86
CA PHE A 30 -13.31 -21.93 28.26
C PHE A 30 -14.21 -21.60 27.06
N CYS A 31 -15.48 -21.28 27.33
CA CYS A 31 -16.42 -20.80 26.31
C CYS A 31 -16.16 -19.32 25.97
N GLN A 32 -16.87 -18.79 24.97
CA GLN A 32 -16.73 -17.39 24.53
C GLN A 32 -16.85 -16.35 25.66
N ASN A 33 -17.74 -16.59 26.63
CA ASN A 33 -17.97 -15.68 27.77
C ASN A 33 -16.82 -15.73 28.80
N HIS A 34 -16.19 -16.90 28.98
CA HIS A 34 -15.15 -17.12 30.00
C HIS A 34 -13.73 -17.15 29.43
N ARG A 35 -13.53 -16.71 28.18
CA ARG A 35 -12.20 -16.72 27.51
C ARG A 35 -11.16 -15.81 28.16
N GLN A 36 -11.59 -14.74 28.84
CA GLN A 36 -10.72 -13.78 29.50
C GLN A 36 -10.40 -14.24 30.94
N PRO A 37 -9.20 -13.97 31.44
CA PRO A 37 -8.80 -14.39 32.78
C PRO A 37 -9.65 -13.77 33.89
N ASP A 38 -10.14 -12.54 33.68
CA ASP A 38 -11.02 -11.84 34.63
C ASP A 38 -12.40 -12.51 34.75
N GLN A 39 -12.85 -13.19 33.68
CA GLN A 39 -14.18 -13.79 33.60
C GLN A 39 -14.25 -15.17 34.27
N HIS A 40 -13.12 -15.88 34.39
CA HIS A 40 -13.06 -17.19 35.06
C HIS A 40 -12.22 -17.20 36.33
N ASN A 41 -11.89 -16.02 36.87
CA ASN A 41 -11.06 -15.83 38.05
C ASN A 41 -9.74 -16.63 37.98
N CYS A 42 -8.91 -16.33 36.98
CA CYS A 42 -7.73 -17.13 36.66
C CYS A 42 -6.66 -17.12 37.76
N GLU A 43 -6.44 -18.26 38.43
CA GLU A 43 -5.46 -18.41 39.51
C GLU A 43 -3.99 -18.19 39.08
N LYS A 44 -3.67 -18.36 37.79
CA LYS A 44 -2.28 -18.27 37.27
C LYS A 44 -1.94 -16.89 36.69
N ILE A 45 -2.82 -15.89 36.79
CA ILE A 45 -2.57 -14.55 36.23
C ILE A 45 -1.43 -13.83 36.94
N GLU A 46 -1.42 -13.85 38.27
CA GLU A 46 -0.43 -13.18 39.11
C GLU A 46 0.99 -13.73 38.88
N LYS A 47 1.11 -15.04 38.66
CA LYS A 47 2.41 -15.72 38.47
C LYS A 47 3.10 -15.38 37.14
N ASN A 48 2.39 -14.79 36.20
CA ASN A 48 2.90 -14.54 34.85
C ASN A 48 2.70 -13.08 34.38
N ALA A 49 2.23 -12.19 35.27
CA ALA A 49 2.05 -10.77 34.99
C ALA A 49 3.38 -10.06 34.66
N GLU A 50 4.49 -10.54 35.23
CA GLU A 50 5.83 -9.98 35.04
C GLU A 50 6.44 -10.26 33.66
N LYS A 51 5.91 -11.22 32.90
CA LYS A 51 6.47 -11.67 31.61
C LYS A 51 5.71 -11.19 30.39
N ARG A 52 4.96 -10.08 30.48
CA ARG A 52 4.36 -9.48 29.28
C ARG A 52 5.43 -8.69 28.54
N PRO A 53 5.90 -9.09 27.34
CA PRO A 53 6.54 -8.13 26.46
C PRO A 53 5.46 -7.13 26.07
N VAL A 54 5.45 -5.98 26.73
CA VAL A 54 4.73 -4.82 26.23
C VAL A 54 5.46 -4.44 24.96
N SER A 55 4.99 -4.94 23.81
CA SER A 55 5.46 -4.49 22.50
C SER A 55 4.92 -3.08 22.28
N SER A 56 5.43 -2.12 23.05
CA SER A 56 5.18 -0.68 22.92
C SER A 56 6.21 -0.02 22.02
N SER A 57 6.76 -0.74 21.05
CA SER A 57 7.39 -0.13 19.89
C SER A 57 6.27 0.51 19.06
N LYS A 58 6.03 1.81 19.29
CA LYS A 58 5.30 2.67 18.35
C LYS A 58 6.12 2.75 17.06
N GLU A 59 6.04 1.71 16.24
CA GLU A 59 6.56 1.75 14.88
C GLU A 59 5.77 2.83 14.12
N LYS A 60 6.50 3.80 13.55
CA LYS A 60 5.91 4.87 12.75
C LYS A 60 5.38 4.22 11.47
N LYS A 61 4.06 4.05 11.39
CA LYS A 61 3.41 3.45 10.22
C LYS A 61 3.27 4.51 9.14
N ASP A 62 3.72 4.18 7.93
CA ASP A 62 3.63 5.08 6.79
C ASP A 62 2.17 5.31 6.39
N ARG A 63 1.86 6.53 5.99
CA ARG A 63 0.53 6.91 5.46
C ARG A 63 0.58 7.01 3.94
N CYS A 64 -0.57 6.83 3.31
CA CYS A 64 -0.73 7.04 1.89
C CYS A 64 -0.24 8.46 1.52
N PRO A 65 0.59 8.62 0.46
CA PRO A 65 1.13 9.93 0.05
C PRO A 65 0.08 10.93 -0.48
N MET A 66 -1.18 10.51 -0.64
CA MET A 66 -2.21 11.36 -1.23
C MET A 66 -2.77 12.34 -0.18
N PRO A 67 -2.87 13.64 -0.49
CA PRO A 67 -3.29 14.68 0.47
C PRO A 67 -4.69 14.43 1.05
N ASN A 68 -5.57 13.79 0.29
CA ASN A 68 -6.94 13.45 0.73
C ASN A 68 -7.09 12.00 1.22
N CYS A 69 -5.99 11.24 1.35
CA CYS A 69 -6.02 9.85 1.79
C CYS A 69 -5.21 9.68 3.07
N ARG A 70 -5.88 9.32 4.17
CA ARG A 70 -5.22 9.13 5.48
C ARG A 70 -4.97 7.67 5.82
N THR A 71 -5.16 6.77 4.85
CA THR A 71 -4.99 5.34 5.02
C THR A 71 -3.55 5.02 5.40
N ILE A 72 -3.40 4.26 6.47
CA ILE A 72 -2.10 3.77 6.92
C ILE A 72 -1.74 2.57 6.04
N LEU A 73 -0.53 2.59 5.49
CA LEU A 73 0.01 1.50 4.72
C LEU A 73 0.44 0.40 5.68
N THR A 74 -0.17 -0.76 5.50
CA THR A 74 0.24 -2.02 6.11
C THR A 74 0.70 -2.95 5.01
N LEU A 75 1.39 -4.04 5.37
CA LEU A 75 1.85 -5.05 4.42
C LEU A 75 0.74 -5.54 3.49
N THR A 76 -0.50 -5.65 3.99
CA THR A 76 -1.66 -6.12 3.21
C THR A 76 -2.30 -5.04 2.34
N ASN A 77 -2.18 -3.77 2.71
CA ASN A 77 -2.93 -2.67 2.10
C ASN A 77 -2.07 -1.75 1.20
N GLN A 78 -0.80 -2.07 1.01
CA GLN A 78 0.10 -1.30 0.14
C GLN A 78 0.17 -1.88 -1.28
N HIS A 79 0.32 -1.01 -2.27
CA HIS A 79 0.54 -1.36 -3.67
C HIS A 79 1.52 -0.40 -4.33
N GLU A 80 2.54 -0.95 -4.96
CA GLU A 80 3.53 -0.22 -5.76
C GLU A 80 3.00 0.03 -7.18
N CYS A 81 2.85 1.30 -7.57
CA CYS A 81 2.42 1.64 -8.92
C CYS A 81 3.51 1.34 -9.96
N LYS A 82 3.28 0.42 -10.89
CA LYS A 82 4.22 0.08 -11.98
C LYS A 82 4.61 1.27 -12.88
N ASN A 83 3.78 2.30 -12.96
CA ASN A 83 4.00 3.47 -13.82
C ASN A 83 4.80 4.59 -13.14
N CYS A 84 4.83 4.65 -11.80
CA CYS A 84 5.50 5.75 -11.09
C CYS A 84 6.34 5.32 -9.87
N GLY A 85 6.31 4.04 -9.47
CA GLY A 85 7.02 3.46 -8.34
C GLY A 85 6.50 3.87 -6.96
N LEU A 86 5.36 4.58 -6.88
CA LEU A 86 4.84 5.06 -5.60
C LEU A 86 4.06 3.98 -4.86
N ASN A 87 4.38 3.78 -3.58
CA ASN A 87 3.60 2.95 -2.67
C ASN A 87 2.35 3.69 -2.21
N THR A 88 1.19 3.18 -2.61
CA THR A 88 -0.13 3.76 -2.35
C THR A 88 -1.01 2.73 -1.66
N CYS A 89 -2.11 3.16 -1.04
CA CYS A 89 -3.08 2.21 -0.51
C CYS A 89 -3.89 1.55 -1.64
N LEU A 90 -4.63 0.47 -1.34
CA LEU A 90 -5.47 -0.19 -2.35
C LEU A 90 -6.53 0.73 -2.98
N ALA A 91 -7.04 1.72 -2.23
CA ALA A 91 -7.99 2.71 -2.76
C ALA A 91 -7.33 3.71 -3.74
N CYS A 92 -6.04 3.98 -3.57
CA CYS A 92 -5.24 4.88 -4.42
C CYS A 92 -4.38 4.13 -5.46
N ARG A 93 -4.53 2.80 -5.57
CA ARG A 93 -3.79 1.95 -6.53
C ARG A 93 -4.00 2.38 -7.99
N PHE A 94 -5.17 2.92 -8.31
CA PHE A 94 -5.51 3.34 -9.66
C PHE A 94 -4.79 4.64 -10.04
N PRO A 95 -4.23 4.76 -11.27
CA PRO A 95 -3.49 5.93 -11.73
C PRO A 95 -4.24 7.27 -11.61
N GLU A 96 -5.56 7.26 -11.71
CA GLU A 96 -6.41 8.45 -11.61
C GLU A 96 -6.63 8.91 -10.16
N LYS A 97 -6.51 7.98 -9.21
CA LYS A 97 -6.77 8.20 -7.78
C LYS A 97 -5.52 8.59 -7.01
N HIS A 98 -4.37 8.65 -7.70
CA HIS A 98 -3.15 9.23 -7.17
C HIS A 98 -2.49 10.16 -8.20
N ASN A 99 -1.54 10.97 -7.76
CA ASN A 99 -0.80 11.85 -8.66
C ASN A 99 0.24 11.05 -9.47
N CYS A 100 -0.24 10.18 -10.37
CA CYS A 100 0.60 9.28 -11.15
C CYS A 100 1.45 10.09 -12.15
N LYS A 101 2.77 10.02 -11.99
CA LYS A 101 3.73 10.72 -12.87
C LYS A 101 3.54 10.40 -14.35
N ALA A 102 3.16 9.16 -14.68
CA ALA A 102 2.90 8.75 -16.07
C ALA A 102 1.72 9.48 -16.71
N LEU A 103 0.67 9.83 -15.95
CA LEU A 103 -0.43 10.65 -16.43
C LEU A 103 -0.05 12.14 -16.45
N ASN A 104 0.69 12.60 -15.43
CA ASN A 104 1.08 13.99 -15.33
C ASN A 104 2.06 14.42 -16.45
N ASN A 105 2.94 13.53 -16.90
CA ASN A 105 3.86 13.81 -18.01
C ASN A 105 3.15 13.94 -19.39
N ASN A 106 1.98 13.32 -19.57
CA ASN A 106 1.20 13.48 -20.80
C ASN A 106 0.54 14.87 -20.92
N ASN A 107 0.35 15.58 -19.80
CA ASN A 107 -0.31 16.89 -19.81
C ASN A 107 0.59 18.05 -20.28
N LYS A 108 1.90 17.87 -20.45
CA LYS A 108 2.77 18.91 -21.04
C LYS A 108 2.72 18.94 -22.58
N ASN A 109 2.17 17.91 -23.22
CA ASN A 109 2.15 17.76 -24.68
C ASN A 109 0.76 17.83 -25.33
N ASN A 110 -0.30 18.28 -24.63
CA ASN A 110 -1.66 18.18 -25.18
C ASN A 110 -2.62 19.34 -24.85
N PHE A 111 -2.21 20.58 -25.13
CA PHE A 111 -3.17 21.70 -25.29
C PHE A 111 -3.81 21.76 -26.69
N LYS A 112 -3.91 20.63 -27.40
CA LYS A 112 -4.75 20.53 -28.60
C LYS A 112 -5.31 19.12 -28.71
N GLN A 113 -6.45 18.89 -28.06
CA GLN A 113 -7.48 17.97 -28.54
C GLN A 113 -8.71 18.06 -27.65
N GLN A 114 -9.42 19.19 -27.77
CA GLN A 114 -10.83 19.25 -27.45
C GLN A 114 -11.55 19.52 -28.78
N ASN A 115 -12.33 18.54 -29.22
CA ASN A 115 -13.30 18.51 -30.34
C ASN A 115 -12.96 17.59 -31.52
N LYS A 116 -13.71 16.47 -31.58
CA LYS A 116 -14.44 15.85 -32.72
C LYS A 116 -14.93 14.46 -32.25
N LYS A 117 -16.14 14.32 -31.69
CA LYS A 117 -17.50 14.16 -32.29
C LYS A 117 -17.70 12.88 -33.15
N PRO A 118 -18.91 12.31 -33.15
CA PRO A 118 -19.18 10.89 -33.45
C PRO A 118 -19.18 10.54 -34.95
N ILE A 119 -19.26 9.23 -35.17
CA ILE A 119 -19.24 8.44 -36.41
C ILE A 119 -20.24 8.94 -37.47
N THR A 120 -19.76 9.27 -38.67
CA THR A 120 -20.30 8.82 -39.98
C THR A 120 -19.23 8.93 -41.07
N ASN A 121 -19.30 8.02 -42.04
CA ASN A 121 -18.39 7.80 -43.16
C ASN A 121 -19.02 8.40 -44.46
N PRO A 122 -18.42 8.27 -45.66
CA PRO A 122 -17.43 9.17 -46.26
C PRO A 122 -17.92 9.82 -47.59
N GLU A 123 -17.42 11.01 -47.95
CA GLU A 123 -17.47 11.48 -49.34
C GLU A 123 -16.18 12.20 -49.80
N LYS A 124 -15.90 11.96 -51.08
CA LYS A 124 -14.67 12.17 -51.85
C LYS A 124 -14.33 13.65 -52.07
N LYS A 125 -13.03 13.97 -52.21
CA LYS A 125 -12.39 14.70 -53.35
C LYS A 125 -11.04 15.29 -52.91
N GLN A 126 -9.93 14.75 -53.43
CA GLN A 126 -9.15 15.24 -54.59
C GLN A 126 -8.12 16.35 -54.28
N LYS A 127 -6.84 15.95 -54.46
CA LYS A 127 -5.70 16.68 -55.05
C LYS A 127 -5.39 18.10 -54.54
N LYS A 128 -4.12 18.32 -54.14
CA LYS A 128 -3.09 18.97 -54.98
C LYS A 128 -1.71 18.94 -54.32
N LYS A 129 -0.70 19.07 -55.18
CA LYS A 129 0.74 18.82 -55.02
C LYS A 129 1.49 20.10 -54.65
N SER A 130 2.60 19.98 -53.92
CA SER A 130 3.94 20.59 -54.16
C SER A 130 4.70 20.65 -52.83
N ALA A 131 5.78 19.90 -52.63
CA ALA A 131 7.14 20.23 -53.05
C ALA A 131 7.62 21.59 -52.52
N PHE A 132 8.35 21.59 -51.40
CA PHE A 132 9.55 22.39 -51.28
C PHE A 132 10.51 21.75 -50.27
N SER A 133 11.76 21.72 -50.68
CA SER A 133 12.91 20.98 -50.17
C SER A 133 13.73 21.79 -49.17
N PHE A 134 14.53 21.05 -48.39
CA PHE A 134 15.89 21.38 -47.95
C PHE A 134 16.12 22.64 -47.10
N PHE A 135 16.60 22.44 -45.87
CA PHE A 135 17.91 22.96 -45.45
C PHE A 135 18.42 22.27 -44.17
N CYS A 136 19.57 21.59 -44.28
CA CYS A 136 20.41 21.15 -43.17
C CYS A 136 21.63 22.09 -43.07
N CYS A 137 22.04 22.45 -41.84
CA CYS A 137 23.38 22.90 -41.40
C CYS A 137 23.31 23.04 -39.85
N GLY A 138 24.26 22.67 -38.98
CA GLY A 138 25.65 22.24 -39.09
C GLY A 138 26.54 22.96 -38.03
N GLY A 139 27.14 22.22 -37.08
CA GLY A 139 28.37 22.53 -36.27
C GLY A 139 28.34 23.65 -35.22
N ASP A 140 29.25 23.80 -34.22
CA ASP A 140 30.32 23.00 -33.60
C ASP A 140 30.96 23.81 -32.41
N LYS A 141 31.37 23.15 -31.30
CA LYS A 141 32.55 23.38 -30.38
C LYS A 141 32.87 24.71 -29.64
N ASN A 142 33.06 24.66 -28.30
CA ASN A 142 34.17 25.29 -27.50
C ASN A 142 34.09 24.89 -25.99
N LYS A 143 34.96 24.07 -25.35
CA LYS A 143 36.35 24.18 -24.79
C LYS A 143 36.52 24.96 -23.47
N GLN A 144 37.01 24.27 -22.42
CA GLN A 144 38.05 24.62 -21.39
C GLN A 144 37.72 23.90 -20.05
N LYS A 145 38.41 22.84 -19.58
CA LYS A 145 39.81 22.62 -19.13
C LYS A 145 40.16 23.34 -17.80
N ARG A 146 40.30 22.58 -16.70
CA ARG A 146 41.54 22.45 -15.89
C ARG A 146 41.39 21.43 -14.74
N LYS A 147 42.36 20.50 -14.73
CA LYS A 147 42.70 19.54 -13.66
C LYS A 147 43.42 20.27 -12.51
N LYS A 148 43.30 19.78 -11.28
CA LYS A 148 44.39 19.76 -10.28
C LYS A 148 44.30 18.47 -9.44
N GLU A 149 45.47 17.90 -9.24
CA GLU A 149 45.79 16.57 -8.71
C GLU A 149 45.95 16.55 -7.18
N MET A 150 45.78 15.33 -6.64
CA MET A 150 46.55 14.67 -5.57
C MET A 150 46.94 15.42 -4.29
N LYS A 151 46.59 14.81 -3.15
CA LYS A 151 47.59 14.45 -2.13
C LYS A 151 47.16 13.20 -1.35
N GLN A 152 47.96 12.16 -1.50
CA GLN A 152 48.07 10.99 -0.64
C GLN A 152 48.70 11.36 0.72
N LYS A 153 48.63 10.40 1.65
CA LYS A 153 49.38 10.23 2.91
C LYS A 153 48.78 10.85 4.17
N LYS A 154 48.03 10.03 4.91
CA LYS A 154 48.52 9.47 6.18
C LYS A 154 47.88 8.12 6.43
#